data_AF-A0A973L3T4-F1
#
_entry.id   AF-A0A973L3T4-F1
#
_cell.length_a   1.000
_cell.length_b   1.000
_cell.length_c   1.000
_cell.angle_alpha   90.00
_cell.angle_beta   90.00
_cell.angle_gamma   90.00
#
_symmetry.space_group_name_H-M   'P 1'
#
loop_
_entity.id
_entity.type
_entity.pdbx_description
1 polymer ?
#
loop_
_entity_poly.entity_id
_entity_poly.type
_entity_poly.pdbx_seq_one_letter_code
_entity_poly.pdbx_strand_id
1 'polypeptide(L)' 'MRMLRYVGGPLDGKEIDATGWTDADLAGGGYEIVDGWTDRAHYEPDPGGDVLVWRYRGPVPD' A
#
# COMPACT_ATOMS: atom_id res chain seq x y z
N MET A 1 12.36 -0.62 -13.38
CA MET A 1 11.60 0.26 -12.49
C MET A 1 10.45 -0.56 -11.93
N ARG A 2 10.27 -0.61 -10.61
CA ARG A 2 9.15 -1.29 -9.95
C ARG A 2 8.25 -0.20 -9.38
N MET A 3 7.04 -0.05 -9.92
CA MET A 3 6.06 0.92 -9.42
C MET A 3 4.98 0.17 -8.67
N LEU A 4 4.86 0.45 -7.37
CA LEU A 4 3.77 -0.03 -6.54
C LEU A 4 2.58 0.92 -6.71
N ARG A 5 1.39 0.37 -6.91
CA ARG A 5 0.15 1.14 -7.03
C ARG A 5 -0.79 0.83 -5.87
N TYR A 6 -1.29 1.89 -5.23
CA TYR A 6 -2.41 1.76 -4.29
C TYR A 6 -3.73 1.68 -5.05
N VAL A 7 -4.61 0.77 -4.61
CA VAL A 7 -5.93 0.55 -5.18
C VAL A 7 -7.01 0.62 -4.11
N GLY A 8 -8.00 1.48 -4.33
CA GLY A 8 -9.05 1.81 -3.38
C GLY A 8 -8.57 2.72 -2.24
N GLY A 9 -9.52 3.17 -1.43
CA GLY A 9 -9.23 4.01 -0.25
C GLY A 9 -8.75 5.42 -0.58
N PRO A 10 -8.20 6.14 0.42
CA PRO A 10 -7.85 7.56 0.29
C PRO A 10 -6.68 7.89 -0.65
N LEU A 11 -5.80 6.91 -0.93
CA LEU A 11 -4.62 7.10 -1.79
C LEU A 11 -4.77 6.36 -3.14
N ASP A 12 -6.00 6.07 -3.56
CA ASP A 12 -6.27 5.33 -4.80
C ASP A 12 -5.55 5.96 -6.02
N GLY A 13 -4.88 5.10 -6.78
CA GLY A 13 -4.13 5.51 -7.96
C GLY A 13 -2.77 6.16 -7.69
N LYS A 14 -2.39 6.42 -6.44
CA LYS A 14 -1.03 6.86 -6.10
C LYS A 14 -0.03 5.73 -6.41
N GLU A 15 1.10 6.11 -7.00
CA GLU A 15 2.20 5.21 -7.32
C GLU A 15 3.45 5.55 -6.50
N ILE A 16 4.21 4.52 -6.10
CA ILE A 16 5.50 4.66 -5.40
C ILE A 16 6.58 3.88 -6.15
N ASP A 17 7.75 4.48 -6.30
CA ASP A 17 8.93 3.77 -6.80
C ASP A 17 9.46 2.82 -5.71
N ALA A 18 9.24 1.52 -5.94
CA ALA A 18 9.68 0.42 -5.10
C ALA A 18 10.87 -0.33 -5.71
N THR A 19 11.63 0.31 -6.61
CA THR A 19 12.78 -0.34 -7.28
C THR A 19 13.84 -0.85 -6.29
N GLY A 20 13.97 -0.22 -5.12
CA GLY A 20 14.88 -0.65 -4.06
C GLY A 20 14.30 -1.63 -3.04
N TRP A 21 13.02 -2.00 -3.14
CA TRP A 21 12.34 -2.83 -2.13
C TRP A 21 12.53 -4.31 -2.43
N THR A 22 12.66 -5.11 -1.38
CA THR A 22 12.71 -6.56 -1.51
C THR A 22 11.32 -7.13 -1.81
N ASP A 23 11.27 -8.37 -2.32
CA ASP A 23 9.98 -9.03 -2.54
C ASP A 23 9.24 -9.28 -1.22
N ALA A 24 9.96 -9.40 -0.10
CA ALA A 24 9.36 -9.52 1.24
C ALA A 24 8.70 -8.21 1.69
N ASP A 25 9.33 -7.05 1.42
CA ASP A 25 8.72 -5.74 1.69
C ASP A 25 7.44 -5.56 0.87
N LEU A 26 7.48 -5.92 -0.41
CA LEU A 26 6.33 -5.84 -1.32
C LEU A 26 5.19 -6.78 -0.92
N ALA A 27 5.51 -7.95 -0.37
CA ALA A 27 4.51 -8.92 0.09
C ALA A 27 3.85 -8.52 1.42
N GLY A 28 4.51 -7.69 2.23
CA GLY A 28 4.08 -7.35 3.58
C GLY A 28 2.97 -6.31 3.67
N GLY A 29 2.78 -5.48 2.64
CA GLY A 29 1.90 -4.32 2.73
C GLY A 29 2.48 -3.19 3.57
N GLY A 30 1.64 -2.20 3.89
CA GLY A 30 2.07 -1.02 4.63
C GLY A 30 0.93 -0.15 5.13
N TYR A 31 1.30 0.82 5.98
CA TYR A 31 0.40 1.73 6.65
C TYR A 31 0.76 3.16 6.29
N GLU A 32 -0.14 3.83 5.60
CA GLU A 32 0.09 5.17 5.05
C GLU A 32 -0.59 6.24 5.89
N ILE A 33 0.12 7.35 6.09
CA ILE A 33 -0.45 8.57 6.69
C ILE A 33 -1.26 9.28 5.61
N VAL A 34 -2.52 9.60 5.94
CA VAL A 34 -3.42 10.37 5.08
C VAL A 34 -3.66 11.72 5.73
N ASP A 35 -3.51 12.80 4.97
CA ASP A 35 -3.74 14.14 5.50
C ASP A 35 -5.18 14.30 6.02
N GLY A 36 -5.32 14.86 7.21
CA GLY A 36 -6.60 14.99 7.91
C GLY A 36 -7.13 13.70 8.57
N TRP A 37 -6.39 12.59 8.53
CA TRP A 37 -6.74 11.38 9.30
C TRP A 37 -5.93 11.29 10.59
N THR A 38 -6.59 10.82 11.66
CA THR A 38 -5.91 10.41 12.90
C THR A 38 -5.37 8.98 12.79
N ASP A 39 -6.08 8.11 12.07
CA ASP A 39 -5.69 6.72 11.82
C ASP A 39 -4.80 6.60 10.58
N ARG A 40 -4.10 5.47 10.44
CA ARG A 40 -3.37 5.12 9.21
C ARG A 40 -4.25 4.35 8.25
N ALA A 41 -4.03 4.56 6.95
CA ALA A 41 -4.64 3.74 5.92
C ALA A 41 -3.81 2.47 5.70
N HIS A 42 -4.40 1.30 5.97
CA HIS A 42 -3.76 0.01 5.77
C HIS A 42 -3.92 -0.47 4.32
N TYR A 43 -2.84 -0.89 3.69
CA TYR A 43 -2.83 -1.45 2.34
C TYR A 43 -1.99 -2.72 2.28
N GLU A 44 -2.48 -3.76 1.60
CA GLU A 44 -1.76 -5.01 1.41
C GLU A 44 -1.97 -5.56 -0.01
N PRO A 45 -1.03 -6.32 -0.58
CA PRO A 45 -1.32 -7.09 -1.78
C PRO A 45 -2.39 -8.16 -1.49
N ASP A 46 -3.05 -8.66 -2.54
CA ASP A 46 -3.91 -9.83 -2.38
C ASP A 46 -3.06 -11.10 -2.30
N PRO A 47 -3.45 -12.10 -1.49
CA PRO A 47 -2.78 -13.39 -1.45
C PRO A 47 -2.69 -14.04 -2.84
N GLY A 48 -1.48 -14.31 -3.32
CA GLY A 48 -1.22 -14.88 -4.65
C GLY A 48 -1.45 -13.91 -5.81
N GLY A 49 -1.72 -12.63 -5.53
CA GLY A 49 -1.88 -11.58 -6.52
C GLY A 49 -0.56 -10.90 -6.91
N ASP A 50 -0.68 -9.82 -7.66
CA ASP A 50 0.46 -8.96 -7.99
C ASP A 50 0.93 -8.18 -6.74
N VAL A 51 2.18 -8.41 -6.33
CA VAL A 51 2.79 -7.77 -5.16
C VAL A 51 3.03 -6.27 -5.34
N LEU A 52 2.96 -5.76 -6.59
CA LEU A 52 3.03 -4.33 -6.90
C LEU A 52 1.66 -3.64 -6.85
N VAL A 53 0.59 -4.36 -6.50
CA VAL A 53 -0.75 -3.79 -6.34
C VAL A 53 -1.21 -3.96 -4.90
N TRP A 54 -1.20 -2.86 -4.13
CA TRP A 54 -1.63 -2.88 -2.74
C TRP A 54 -3.06 -2.34 -2.61
N ARG A 55 -3.96 -3.16 -2.07
CA ARG A 55 -5.38 -2.84 -1.91
C ARG A 55 -5.68 -2.36 -0.49
N TYR A 56 -6.49 -1.33 -0.40
CA TYR A 56 -6.92 -0.76 0.88
C TYR A 56 -7.70 -1.78 1.73
N ARG A 57 -7.34 -1.90 3.00
CA ARG A 57 -7.95 -2.81 3.98
C ARG A 57 -8.78 -2.11 5.05
N GLY A 58 -8.73 -0.78 5.12
CA GLY A 58 -9.43 0.01 6.13
C GLY A 58 -8.47 0.92 6.92
N PRO A 59 -9.02 1.80 7.78
CA PRO A 59 -8.21 2.54 8.74
C PRO A 59 -7.75 1.61 9.86
N VAL A 60 -6.55 1.85 10.37
CA VAL A 60 -6.03 1.23 11.59
C VAL A 60 -5.51 2.31 12.54
N PRO A 61 -5.66 2.16 13.86
CA PRO A 61 -5.06 3.09 14.81
C PRO A 61 -3.53 3.21 14.58
N ASP A 62 -3.02 4.43 14.66
CA ASP A 62 -1.57 4.74 14.56
C ASP A 62 -0.77 4.18 15.76
#